data_AF-A0A538GA52-F1
#
_entry.id   AF-A0A538GA52-F1
#
_cell.length_a   1.000
_cell.length_b   1.000
_cell.length_c   1.000
_cell.angle_alpha   90.00
_cell.angle_beta   90.00
_cell.angle_gamma   90.00
#
_symmetry.space_group_name_H-M   'P 1'
#
loop_
_entity.id
_entity.type
_entity.pdbx_description
1 polymer ?
#
loop_
_entity_poly.entity_id
_entity_poly.type
_entity_poly.pdbx_seq_one_letter_code
_entity_poly.pdbx_strand_id
1 'polypeptide(L)'
;MYVVAVALALAVVFGGTDQYLGSLSGHPWATDVSLLSAPWLVLAFLAGWTQREPKRAALLGFACTAAALVAYGLMTLSPVENAHLTAHSAAAFVRSESRVVVGGLITGPLFGWFGNRWRIDRAWLGALAAAGAVCLEPVARVYAGQAIRFRSVWMTEVAVGLAMVIYVATAARTSQISARRHTT
;
A
#
# COMPACT_ATOMS: atom_id res chain seq x y z
N MET A 1 2.42 -17.33 13.54
CA MET A 1 3.64 -17.34 12.71
C MET A 1 3.33 -17.37 11.22
N TYR A 2 2.52 -18.31 10.72
CA TYR A 2 2.22 -18.43 9.28
C TYR A 2 1.70 -17.14 8.62
N VAL A 3 0.74 -16.44 9.22
CA VAL A 3 0.18 -15.20 8.66
C VAL A 3 1.24 -14.10 8.50
N VAL A 4 2.17 -13.98 9.45
CA VAL A 4 3.25 -12.99 9.39
C VAL A 4 4.20 -13.32 8.24
N ALA A 5 4.62 -14.58 8.12
CA ALA A 5 5.49 -15.02 7.04
C ALA A 5 4.85 -14.81 5.66
N VAL A 6 3.57 -15.16 5.52
CA VAL A 6 2.82 -14.94 4.28
C VAL A 6 2.71 -13.45 3.95
N ALA A 7 2.38 -12.60 4.93
CA ALA A 7 2.30 -11.15 4.71
C ALA A 7 3.64 -10.56 4.24
N LEU A 8 4.75 -10.99 4.86
CA LEU A 8 6.10 -10.56 4.45
C LEU A 8 6.47 -11.08 3.05
N ALA A 9 6.15 -12.34 2.74
CA ALA A 9 6.41 -12.90 1.41
C ALA A 9 5.62 -12.15 0.32
N LEU A 10 4.33 -11.86 0.57
CA LEU A 10 3.51 -11.05 -0.33
C LEU A 10 4.05 -9.63 -0.48
N ALA A 11 4.56 -9.03 0.60
CA ALA A 11 5.16 -7.70 0.54
C ALA A 11 6.45 -7.66 -0.30
N VAL A 12 7.30 -8.69 -0.17
CA VAL A 12 8.51 -8.84 -0.99
C VAL A 12 8.13 -9.00 -2.47
N VAL A 13 7.18 -9.89 -2.77
CA VAL A 13 6.70 -10.09 -4.15
C VAL A 13 6.11 -8.79 -4.70
N PHE A 14 5.31 -8.09 -3.91
CA PHE A 14 4.72 -6.82 -4.28
C PHE A 14 5.80 -5.78 -4.65
N GLY A 15 6.75 -5.49 -3.75
CA GLY A 15 7.76 -4.45 -4.01
C GLY A 15 8.67 -4.75 -5.20
N GLY A 16 9.10 -6.01 -5.35
CA GLY A 16 9.90 -6.41 -6.51
C GLY A 16 9.13 -6.36 -7.83
N THR A 17 7.85 -6.78 -7.81
CA THR A 17 6.98 -6.74 -9.00
C THR A 17 6.64 -5.30 -9.37
N ASP A 18 6.38 -4.44 -8.39
CA ASP A 18 6.09 -3.02 -8.57
C ASP A 18 7.25 -2.33 -9.33
N GLN A 19 8.48 -2.47 -8.83
CA GLN A 19 9.66 -1.96 -9.53
C GLN A 19 9.80 -2.54 -10.95
N TYR A 20 9.65 -3.86 -11.10
CA TYR A 20 9.82 -4.52 -12.38
C TYR A 20 8.76 -4.08 -13.41
N LEU A 21 7.50 -3.94 -13.00
CA LEU A 21 6.45 -3.39 -13.86
C LEU A 21 6.79 -1.97 -14.32
N GLY A 22 7.43 -1.19 -13.45
CA GLY A 22 7.90 0.16 -13.76
C GLY A 22 8.93 0.24 -14.88
N SER A 23 9.77 -0.79 -15.00
CA SER A 23 10.86 -0.84 -15.99
C SER A 23 10.45 -1.35 -17.37
N LEU A 24 9.25 -1.94 -17.51
CA LEU A 24 8.75 -2.49 -18.76
C LEU A 24 8.38 -1.39 -19.77
N SER A 25 9.37 -0.90 -20.51
CA SER A 25 9.21 0.11 -21.56
C SER A 25 8.23 -0.29 -22.67
N GLY A 26 8.08 -1.59 -22.96
CA GLY A 26 7.10 -2.14 -23.90
C GLY A 26 5.65 -2.13 -23.40
N HIS A 27 5.41 -1.84 -22.12
CA HIS A 27 4.09 -1.78 -21.51
C HIS A 27 3.92 -0.49 -20.71
N PRO A 28 3.72 0.67 -21.36
CA PRO A 28 3.80 1.96 -20.66
C PRO A 28 2.69 2.18 -19.62
N TRP A 29 1.61 1.38 -19.66
CA TRP A 29 0.59 1.35 -18.61
C TRP A 29 1.10 0.72 -17.30
N ALA A 30 2.08 -0.19 -17.38
CA ALA A 30 2.69 -0.83 -16.22
C ALA A 30 3.51 0.17 -15.39
N THR A 31 4.19 1.12 -16.05
CA THR A 31 4.84 2.26 -15.39
C THR A 31 3.86 3.16 -14.65
N ASP A 32 2.66 3.36 -15.18
CA ASP A 32 1.66 4.17 -14.48
C ASP A 32 1.19 3.46 -13.20
N VAL A 33 1.00 2.13 -13.27
CA VAL A 33 0.63 1.25 -12.15
C VAL A 33 1.73 1.21 -11.09
N SER A 34 2.99 1.05 -11.48
CA SER A 34 4.12 0.94 -10.53
C SER A 34 4.40 2.22 -9.73
N LEU A 35 3.87 3.34 -10.19
CA LEU A 35 4.04 4.63 -9.52
C LEU A 35 2.88 4.96 -8.57
N LEU A 36 1.91 4.04 -8.41
CA LEU A 36 0.79 4.20 -7.51
C LEU A 36 1.23 3.95 -6.05
N SER A 37 0.95 4.92 -5.20
CA SER A 37 1.21 4.92 -3.77
C SER A 37 0.10 4.25 -2.95
N ALA A 38 -1.15 4.26 -3.40
CA ALA A 38 -2.26 3.71 -2.64
C ALA A 38 -2.16 2.18 -2.43
N PRO A 39 -1.70 1.36 -3.39
CA PRO A 39 -1.47 -0.07 -3.17
C PRO A 39 -0.52 -0.38 -2.00
N TRP A 40 0.50 0.46 -1.79
CA TRP A 40 1.43 0.33 -0.66
C TRP A 40 0.72 0.53 0.69
N LEU A 41 -0.20 1.49 0.77
CA LEU A 41 -1.01 1.75 1.96
C LEU A 41 -1.99 0.60 2.23
N VAL A 42 -2.60 0.06 1.17
CA VAL A 42 -3.51 -1.09 1.25
C VAL A 42 -2.77 -2.33 1.73
N LEU A 43 -1.56 -2.60 1.25
CA LEU A 43 -0.72 -3.71 1.72
C LEU A 43 -0.50 -3.64 3.23
N ALA A 44 -0.06 -2.48 3.74
CA ALA A 44 0.15 -2.26 5.17
C ALA A 44 -1.15 -2.42 5.97
N PHE A 45 -2.25 -1.86 5.46
CA PHE A 45 -3.58 -1.99 6.06
C PHE A 45 -4.04 -3.44 6.18
N LEU A 46 -3.95 -4.21 5.09
CA LEU A 46 -4.35 -5.62 5.08
C LEU A 46 -3.49 -6.45 6.04
N ALA A 47 -2.17 -6.21 6.06
CA ALA A 47 -1.27 -6.87 7.01
C ALA A 47 -1.70 -6.59 8.46
N GLY A 48 -1.96 -5.33 8.80
CA GLY A 48 -2.47 -4.92 10.10
C GLY A 48 -3.84 -5.49 10.45
N TRP A 49 -4.74 -5.60 9.47
CA TRP A 49 -6.08 -6.18 9.62
C TRP A 49 -6.06 -7.65 10.01
N THR A 50 -4.95 -8.36 9.80
CA THR A 50 -4.78 -9.75 10.28
C THR A 50 -4.44 -9.85 11.77
N GLN A 51 -3.94 -8.77 12.38
CA GLN A 51 -3.43 -8.79 13.75
C GLN A 51 -4.51 -8.41 14.76
N ARG A 52 -4.50 -9.05 15.93
CA ARG A 52 -5.40 -8.73 17.05
C ARG A 52 -4.87 -7.61 17.94
N GLU A 53 -3.56 -7.58 18.17
CA GLU A 53 -2.91 -6.55 19.00
C GLU A 53 -2.50 -5.34 18.15
N PRO A 54 -2.79 -4.10 18.58
CA PRO A 54 -2.51 -2.89 17.80
C PRO A 54 -1.01 -2.68 17.56
N LYS A 55 -0.16 -2.97 18.57
CA LYS A 55 1.30 -2.87 18.43
C LYS A 55 1.84 -3.84 17.38
N ARG A 56 1.37 -5.09 17.38
CA ARG A 56 1.76 -6.09 16.36
C ARG A 56 1.28 -5.69 14.97
N ALA A 57 0.10 -5.08 14.87
CA ALA A 57 -0.44 -4.58 13.60
C ALA A 57 0.42 -3.48 13.00
N ALA A 58 0.80 -2.48 13.80
CA ALA A 58 1.70 -1.41 13.37
C ALA A 58 3.08 -1.95 12.98
N LEU A 59 3.66 -2.84 13.81
CA LEU A 59 4.95 -3.47 13.51
C LEU A 59 4.90 -4.32 12.24
N LEU A 60 3.81 -5.06 12.01
CA LEU A 60 3.67 -5.86 10.79
C LEU A 60 3.46 -4.99 9.56
N GLY A 61 2.66 -3.92 9.65
CA GLY A 61 2.52 -2.93 8.58
C GLY A 61 3.88 -2.30 8.21
N PHE A 62 4.64 -1.86 9.22
CA PHE A 62 6.01 -1.40 9.04
C PHE A 62 6.91 -2.44 8.38
N ALA A 63 6.92 -3.67 8.89
CA ALA A 63 7.78 -4.73 8.37
C ALA A 63 7.42 -5.10 6.92
N CYS A 64 6.15 -5.10 6.56
CA CYS A 64 5.71 -5.32 5.18
C CYS A 64 6.17 -4.17 4.28
N THR A 65 5.96 -2.91 4.67
CA THR A 65 6.43 -1.76 3.88
C THR A 65 7.94 -1.76 3.73
N ALA A 66 8.69 -2.04 4.79
CA ALA A 66 10.15 -2.15 4.74
C ALA A 66 10.61 -3.30 3.84
N ALA A 67 9.98 -4.49 3.95
CA ALA A 67 10.30 -5.63 3.10
C ALA A 67 10.01 -5.33 1.62
N ALA A 68 8.90 -4.65 1.33
CA ALA A 68 8.55 -4.22 -0.03
C ALA A 68 9.57 -3.20 -0.58
N LEU A 69 9.96 -2.20 0.21
CA LEU A 69 10.99 -1.22 -0.19
C LEU A 69 12.36 -1.86 -0.43
N VAL A 70 12.74 -2.83 0.41
CA VAL A 70 13.98 -3.60 0.20
C VAL A 70 13.89 -4.41 -1.09
N ALA A 71 12.79 -5.12 -1.33
CA ALA A 71 12.60 -5.88 -2.55
C ALA A 71 12.57 -5.01 -3.81
N TYR A 72 11.92 -3.84 -3.73
CA TYR A 72 11.92 -2.81 -4.77
C TYR A 72 13.36 -2.38 -5.08
N GLY A 73 14.13 -1.94 -4.08
CA GLY A 73 15.50 -1.49 -4.27
C GLY A 73 16.44 -2.60 -4.75
N LEU A 74 16.26 -3.83 -4.26
CA LEU A 74 17.01 -4.99 -4.76
C LEU A 74 16.72 -5.26 -6.23
N MET A 75 15.46 -5.15 -6.67
CA MET A 75 15.10 -5.26 -8.08
C MET A 75 15.74 -4.12 -8.89
N THR A 76 15.59 -2.87 -8.46
CA THR A 76 16.17 -1.68 -9.11
C THR A 76 17.69 -1.80 -9.31
N LEU A 77 18.39 -2.37 -8.32
CA LEU A 77 19.84 -2.49 -8.31
C LEU A 77 20.34 -3.86 -8.82
N SER A 78 19.43 -4.68 -9.35
CA SER A 78 19.77 -6.02 -9.83
C SER A 78 20.27 -6.00 -11.28
N PRO A 79 20.99 -7.05 -11.70
CA PRO A 79 21.33 -7.26 -13.10
C PRO A 79 20.12 -7.40 -14.03
N VAL A 80 18.94 -7.74 -13.51
CA VAL A 80 17.69 -7.80 -14.29
C VAL A 80 17.36 -6.42 -14.87
N GLU A 81 17.66 -5.37 -14.10
CA GLU A 81 17.48 -3.96 -14.48
C GLU A 81 18.75 -3.35 -15.10
N ASN A 82 19.73 -4.20 -15.51
CA ASN A 82 21.05 -3.78 -15.98
C ASN A 82 21.85 -2.94 -14.96
N ALA A 83 21.56 -3.09 -13.67
CA ALA A 83 22.23 -2.42 -12.57
C ALA A 83 23.10 -3.39 -11.76
N HIS A 84 23.95 -2.83 -10.91
CA HIS A 84 24.79 -3.62 -10.01
C HIS A 84 24.67 -3.08 -8.58
N LEU A 85 24.43 -3.98 -7.63
CA LEU A 85 24.41 -3.65 -6.21
C LEU A 85 25.84 -3.38 -5.73
N THR A 86 26.11 -2.11 -5.41
CA THR A 86 27.36 -1.61 -4.85
C THR A 86 27.03 -0.64 -3.72
N ALA A 87 27.98 -0.33 -2.85
CA ALA A 87 27.76 0.67 -1.80
C ALA A 87 27.36 2.04 -2.38
N HIS A 88 27.95 2.41 -3.52
CA HIS A 88 27.63 3.66 -4.22
C HIS A 88 26.21 3.67 -4.78
N SER A 89 25.81 2.61 -5.50
CA SER A 89 24.47 2.52 -6.10
C SER A 89 23.38 2.40 -5.03
N ALA A 90 23.64 1.70 -3.93
CA ALA A 90 22.74 1.67 -2.77
C ALA A 90 22.58 3.05 -2.11
N ALA A 91 23.68 3.79 -1.90
CA ALA A 91 23.60 5.14 -1.33
C ALA A 91 22.88 6.13 -2.25
N ALA A 92 23.11 6.01 -3.56
CA ALA A 92 22.41 6.82 -4.57
C ALA A 92 20.90 6.53 -4.56
N PHE A 93 20.51 5.26 -4.52
CA PHE A 93 19.11 4.82 -4.45
C PHE A 93 18.40 5.35 -3.19
N VAL A 94 19.00 5.20 -2.01
CA VAL A 94 18.41 5.70 -0.76
C VAL A 94 18.22 7.22 -0.80
N ARG A 95 19.14 7.94 -1.46
CA ARG A 95 19.04 9.40 -1.62
C ARG A 95 17.93 9.80 -2.59
N SER A 96 17.82 9.13 -3.73
CA SER A 96 16.77 9.42 -4.73
C SER A 96 15.38 9.11 -4.19
N GLU A 97 15.24 7.98 -3.48
CA GLU A 97 13.97 7.49 -2.94
C GLU A 97 13.67 7.99 -1.53
N SER A 98 14.43 8.95 -1.01
CA SER A 98 14.32 9.41 0.39
C SER A 98 12.91 9.81 0.80
N ARG A 99 12.14 10.47 -0.10
CA ARG A 99 10.74 10.84 0.16
C ARG A 99 9.84 9.62 0.30
N VAL A 100 10.01 8.63 -0.58
CA VAL A 100 9.23 7.39 -0.57
C VAL A 100 9.56 6.57 0.67
N VAL A 101 10.84 6.46 1.01
CA VAL A 101 11.30 5.78 2.23
C VAL A 101 10.70 6.43 3.47
N VAL A 102 10.85 7.74 3.64
CA VAL A 102 10.29 8.47 4.80
C VAL A 102 8.77 8.32 4.85
N GLY A 103 8.09 8.48 3.72
CA GLY A 103 6.65 8.26 3.61
C GLY A 103 6.25 6.86 4.06
N GLY A 104 6.95 5.82 3.60
CA GLY A 104 6.72 4.43 3.97
C GLY A 104 6.97 4.13 5.45
N LEU A 105 8.01 4.71 6.04
CA LEU A 105 8.32 4.55 7.47
C LEU A 105 7.21 5.09 8.38
N ILE A 106 6.49 6.12 7.93
CA ILE A 106 5.38 6.73 8.67
C ILE A 106 4.06 6.00 8.36
N THR A 107 3.78 5.81 7.07
CA THR A 107 2.48 5.28 6.61
C THR A 107 2.36 3.78 6.84
N GLY A 108 3.42 2.99 6.74
CA GLY A 108 3.40 1.55 7.01
C GLY A 108 2.84 1.20 8.40
N PRO A 109 3.41 1.71 9.49
CA PRO A 109 2.85 1.48 10.83
C PRO A 109 1.46 2.08 11.01
N LEU A 110 1.20 3.28 10.49
CA LEU A 110 -0.09 3.96 10.62
C LEU A 110 -1.22 3.16 9.97
N PHE A 111 -1.02 2.72 8.73
CA PHE A 111 -2.02 1.93 8.00
C PHE A 111 -2.14 0.52 8.56
N GLY A 112 -1.05 -0.08 9.03
CA GLY A 112 -1.11 -1.32 9.82
C GLY A 112 -1.99 -1.17 11.07
N TRP A 113 -1.85 -0.07 11.80
CA TRP A 113 -2.71 0.23 12.93
C TRP A 113 -4.17 0.44 12.52
N PHE A 114 -4.43 1.21 11.46
CA PHE A 114 -5.80 1.39 10.92
C PHE A 114 -6.46 0.06 10.55
N GLY A 115 -5.72 -0.85 9.93
CA GLY A 115 -6.20 -2.20 9.64
C GLY A 115 -6.67 -2.95 10.89
N ASN A 116 -5.91 -2.86 11.98
CA ASN A 116 -6.32 -3.45 13.26
C ASN A 116 -7.54 -2.76 13.87
N ARG A 117 -7.63 -1.42 13.84
CA ARG A 117 -8.82 -0.70 14.33
C ARG A 117 -10.07 -1.04 13.54
N TRP A 118 -9.93 -1.27 12.23
CA TRP A 118 -11.00 -1.81 11.40
C TRP A 118 -11.36 -3.25 11.79
N ARG A 119 -10.37 -4.09 12.12
CA ARG A 119 -10.59 -5.48 12.57
C ARG A 119 -11.45 -5.54 13.83
N ILE A 120 -11.03 -4.79 14.85
CA ILE A 120 -11.52 -4.94 16.23
C ILE A 120 -12.83 -4.18 16.41
N ASP A 121 -12.86 -2.91 16.04
CA ASP A 121 -13.98 -2.01 16.36
C ASP A 121 -14.74 -1.54 15.11
N ARG A 122 -14.35 -2.01 13.92
CA ARG A 122 -14.86 -1.50 12.63
C ARG A 122 -14.73 0.02 12.56
N ALA A 123 -13.64 0.56 13.11
CA ALA A 123 -13.33 1.97 13.09
C ALA A 123 -13.17 2.44 11.63
N TRP A 124 -14.20 3.11 11.12
CA TRP A 124 -14.35 3.39 9.70
C TRP A 124 -13.41 4.48 9.19
N LEU A 125 -12.94 5.40 10.05
CA LEU A 125 -12.08 6.52 9.64
C LEU A 125 -10.79 6.05 8.96
N GLY A 126 -10.06 5.11 9.56
CA GLY A 126 -8.81 4.59 9.00
C GLY A 126 -9.05 3.78 7.72
N ALA A 127 -10.16 3.05 7.64
CA ALA A 127 -10.53 2.28 6.45
C ALA A 127 -10.97 3.21 5.30
N LEU A 128 -11.67 4.30 5.60
CA LEU A 128 -11.98 5.35 4.62
C LEU A 128 -10.75 6.14 4.21
N ALA A 129 -9.76 6.33 5.09
CA ALA A 129 -8.49 6.94 4.69
C ALA A 129 -7.77 6.08 3.64
N ALA A 130 -7.75 4.75 3.82
CA ALA A 130 -7.20 3.82 2.82
C ALA A 130 -8.00 3.81 1.52
N ALA A 131 -9.33 3.71 1.58
CA ALA A 131 -10.18 3.73 0.39
C ALA A 131 -10.12 5.09 -0.34
N GLY A 132 -10.07 6.18 0.43
CA GLY A 132 -9.96 7.54 -0.07
C GLY A 132 -8.62 7.79 -0.76
N ALA A 133 -7.51 7.25 -0.23
CA ALA A 133 -6.21 7.32 -0.88
C ALA A 133 -6.26 6.69 -2.28
N VAL A 134 -6.86 5.50 -2.42
CA VAL A 134 -7.07 4.83 -3.72
C VAL A 134 -7.94 5.68 -4.65
N CYS A 135 -9.09 6.18 -4.19
CA CYS A 135 -9.97 7.02 -5.00
C CYS A 135 -9.30 8.31 -5.50
N LEU A 136 -8.51 8.96 -4.64
CA LEU A 136 -7.99 10.31 -4.87
C LEU A 136 -6.58 10.31 -5.47
N GLU A 137 -5.88 9.18 -5.46
CA GLU A 137 -4.55 9.05 -6.02
C GLU A 137 -4.45 9.59 -7.46
N PRO A 138 -5.33 9.21 -8.41
CA PRO A 138 -5.25 9.74 -9.76
C PRO A 138 -5.28 11.28 -9.82
N VAL A 139 -6.12 11.89 -8.98
CA VAL A 139 -6.23 13.36 -8.86
C VAL A 139 -4.99 13.96 -8.21
N ALA A 140 -4.51 13.37 -7.11
CA ALA A 140 -3.29 13.82 -6.42
C ALA A 140 -2.08 13.80 -7.37
N ARG A 141 -2.00 12.79 -8.24
CA ARG A 141 -0.95 12.66 -9.24
C ARG A 141 -1.00 13.72 -10.32
N VAL A 142 -2.18 14.19 -10.72
CA VAL A 142 -2.30 15.36 -11.61
C VAL A 142 -1.69 16.59 -10.97
N TYR A 143 -2.02 16.87 -9.70
CA TYR A 143 -1.47 18.02 -8.98
C TYR A 143 0.03 17.91 -8.71
N ALA A 144 0.55 16.69 -8.56
CA ALA A 144 1.98 16.42 -8.41
C ALA A 144 2.77 16.51 -9.74
N GLY A 145 2.11 16.81 -10.87
CA GLY A 145 2.75 16.85 -12.19
C GLY A 145 3.13 15.47 -12.73
N GLN A 146 2.53 14.40 -12.19
CA GLN A 146 2.79 13.00 -12.53
C GLN A 146 1.51 12.28 -12.93
N ALA A 147 0.68 12.94 -13.74
CA ALA A 147 -0.62 12.44 -14.15
C ALA A 147 -0.52 11.04 -14.77
N ILE A 148 -1.44 10.15 -14.38
CA ILE A 148 -1.61 8.84 -15.01
C ILE A 148 -1.96 9.06 -16.48
N ARG A 149 -1.15 8.50 -17.38
CA ARG A 149 -1.26 8.64 -18.83
C ARG A 149 -2.34 7.71 -19.39
N PHE A 150 -2.45 6.51 -18.82
CA PHE A 150 -3.40 5.50 -19.30
C PHE A 150 -4.75 5.61 -18.59
N ARG A 151 -5.78 5.96 -19.37
CA ARG A 151 -7.15 6.11 -18.88
C ARG A 151 -7.70 4.85 -18.22
N SER A 152 -7.31 3.67 -18.69
CA SER A 152 -7.70 2.40 -18.07
C SER A 152 -7.18 2.29 -16.64
N VAL A 153 -5.90 2.59 -16.40
CA VAL A 153 -5.30 2.59 -15.06
C VAL A 153 -6.03 3.57 -14.14
N TRP A 154 -6.30 4.78 -14.64
CA TRP A 154 -7.10 5.78 -13.91
C TRP A 154 -8.47 5.23 -13.52
N MET A 155 -9.23 4.70 -14.49
CA MET A 155 -10.58 4.19 -14.23
C MET A 155 -10.57 3.01 -13.26
N THR A 156 -9.60 2.11 -13.39
CA THR A 156 -9.45 0.97 -12.48
C THR A 156 -9.18 1.44 -11.06
N GLU A 157 -8.28 2.40 -10.87
CA GLU A 157 -7.95 2.93 -9.54
C GLU A 157 -9.20 3.56 -8.88
N VAL A 158 -9.91 4.42 -9.62
CA VAL A 158 -11.17 5.02 -9.13
C VAL A 158 -12.23 3.95 -8.83
N ALA A 159 -12.40 2.95 -9.70
CA ALA A 159 -13.37 1.89 -9.52
C ALA A 159 -13.07 1.03 -8.27
N VAL A 160 -11.81 0.66 -8.07
CA VAL A 160 -11.36 -0.08 -6.88
C VAL A 160 -11.58 0.75 -5.62
N GLY A 161 -11.19 2.03 -5.65
CA GLY A 161 -11.41 2.94 -4.53
C GLY A 161 -12.89 3.06 -4.18
N LEU A 162 -13.77 3.27 -5.16
CA LEU A 162 -15.21 3.36 -4.95
C LEU A 162 -15.79 2.06 -4.36
N ALA A 163 -15.35 0.91 -4.87
CA ALA A 163 -15.74 -0.39 -4.32
C ALA A 163 -15.31 -0.53 -2.85
N MET A 164 -14.11 -0.08 -2.50
CA MET A 164 -13.62 -0.07 -1.12
C MET A 164 -14.44 0.88 -0.23
N VAL A 165 -14.77 2.09 -0.70
CA VAL A 165 -15.62 3.05 0.04
C VAL A 165 -16.98 2.44 0.33
N ILE A 166 -17.62 1.83 -0.68
CA ILE A 166 -18.92 1.17 -0.55
C ILE A 166 -18.84 0.02 0.46
N TYR A 167 -17.79 -0.80 0.39
CA TYR A 167 -17.56 -1.88 1.34
C TYR A 167 -17.41 -1.37 2.77
N VAL A 168 -16.60 -0.32 2.98
CA VAL A 168 -16.39 0.26 4.32
C VAL A 168 -17.69 0.84 4.86
N ALA A 169 -18.45 1.58 4.05
CA ALA A 169 -19.71 2.17 4.45
C ALA A 169 -20.76 1.11 4.81
N THR A 170 -20.91 0.06 3.98
CA THR A 170 -21.88 -1.01 4.21
C THR A 170 -21.53 -1.86 5.44
N ALA A 171 -20.25 -2.21 5.60
CA ALA A 171 -19.78 -2.97 6.76
C ALA A 171 -19.92 -2.18 8.07
N ALA A 172 -19.52 -0.89 8.08
CA ALA A 172 -19.63 -0.04 9.27
C ALA A 172 -21.10 0.14 9.70
N ARG A 173 -21.99 0.39 8.74
CA ARG A 173 -23.43 0.53 9.00
C ARG A 173 -24.03 -0.74 9.60
N THR A 174 -23.66 -1.90 9.08
CA THR A 174 -24.15 -3.19 9.58
C THR A 174 -23.72 -3.41 11.03
N SER A 175 -22.46 -3.12 11.38
CA SER A 175 -21.97 -3.24 12.75
C SER A 175 -22.68 -2.31 13.74
N GLN A 176 -22.97 -1.06 13.33
CA GLN A 176 -23.72 -0.11 14.15
C GLN A 176 -25.16 -0.57 14.41
N ILE A 177 -25.83 -1.15 13.40
CA ILE A 177 -27.20 -1.67 13.54
C ILE A 177 -27.22 -2.84 14.53
N SER A 178 -26.29 -3.80 14.43
CA SER A 178 -26.21 -4.93 15.35
C SER A 178 -25.96 -4.49 16.80
N ALA A 179 -25.06 -3.52 17.01
CA ALA A 179 -24.77 -3.00 18.35
C ALA A 179 -26.01 -2.39 19.02
N ARG A 180 -26.85 -1.66 18.26
CA ARG A 180 -28.09 -1.04 18.78
C ARG A 180 -29.16 -2.06 19.17
N ARG A 181 -29.21 -3.23 18.52
CA ARG A 181 -30.20 -4.28 18.82
C ARG A 181 -29.95 -5.05 20.12
N HIS A 182 -28.70 -5.07 20.61
CA HIS A 182 -28.36 -5.75 21.87
C HIS A 182 -28.54 -4.87 23.12
N THR A 183 -28.76 -3.56 22.93
CA THR A 183 -28.97 -2.59 24.02
C THR A 183 -30.43 -2.27 24.30
N THR A 184 -31.36 -2.86 23.54
CA THR A 184 -32.82 -2.75 23.71
C THR A 184 -33.38 -4.08 24.19
#